data_AF-A0A2S8PR83-F1
#
_entry.id   AF-A0A2S8PR83-F1
#
_cell.length_a   1.000
_cell.length_b   1.000
_cell.length_c   1.000
_cell.angle_alpha   90.00
_cell.angle_beta   90.00
_cell.angle_gamma   90.00
#
_symmetry.space_group_name_H-M   'P 1'
#
loop_
_entity.id
_entity.type
_entity.pdbx_description
1 polymer ?
#
loop_
_entity_poly.entity_id
_entity_poly.type
_entity_poly.pdbx_seq_one_letter_code
_entity_poly.pdbx_strand_id
1 'polypeptide(L)' 'MLDRYDYIVGDWGYSQLRLKGFYRDKHPKATKDTAISGMMDYINEYCNFGCAYFVLQKSRESQPKEKTKSGSV' A
#
# COMPACT_ATOMS: atom_id res chain seq x y z
N MET A 1 -6.96 8.38 3.70
CA MET A 1 -5.64 9.06 3.51
C MET A 1 -4.52 8.09 3.08
N LEU A 2 -4.68 6.76 3.21
CA LEU A 2 -3.84 5.78 2.49
C LEU A 2 -4.46 5.26 1.17
N ASP A 3 -5.73 5.57 0.90
CA ASP A 3 -6.49 5.07 -0.26
C ASP A 3 -5.93 5.54 -1.61
N ARG A 4 -5.01 6.50 -1.58
CA ARG A 4 -4.37 7.09 -2.75
C ARG A 4 -3.20 6.25 -3.23
N TYR A 5 -2.67 5.38 -2.38
CA TYR A 5 -1.52 4.54 -2.67
C TYR A 5 -1.97 3.22 -3.29
N ASP A 6 -1.12 2.69 -4.16
CA ASP A 6 -1.36 1.40 -4.82
C ASP A 6 -0.92 0.23 -3.94
N TYR A 7 0.04 0.48 -3.04
CA TYR A 7 0.54 -0.48 -2.08
C TYR A 7 0.56 0.12 -0.68
N ILE A 8 0.32 -0.72 0.31
CA ILE A 8 0.45 -0.38 1.72
C ILE A 8 1.38 -1.41 2.34
N VAL A 9 2.46 -0.95 2.94
CA VAL A 9 3.39 -1.78 3.69
C VAL A 9 3.08 -1.58 5.16
N GLY A 10 2.86 -2.68 5.85
CA GLY A 10 2.72 -2.71 7.30
C GLY A 10 3.91 -3.38 7.92
N ASP A 11 4.63 -2.68 8.78
CA ASP A 11 5.78 -3.23 9.50
C ASP A 11 5.55 -3.16 11.02
N TRP A 12 6.01 -4.18 11.74
CA TRP A 12 5.83 -4.30 13.18
C TRP A 12 7.14 -4.02 13.92
N GLY A 13 7.37 -2.73 14.22
CA GLY A 13 8.54 -2.25 14.94
C GLY A 13 8.19 -1.71 16.32
N TYR A 14 9.05 -1.91 17.32
CA TYR A 14 8.87 -1.37 18.69
C TYR A 14 7.49 -1.66 19.32
N SER A 15 6.91 -2.83 19.01
CA SER A 15 5.55 -3.22 19.44
C SER A 15 4.42 -2.33 18.90
N GLN A 16 4.67 -1.63 17.79
CA GLN A 16 3.70 -0.78 17.12
C GLN A 16 3.64 -1.11 15.62
N LEU A 17 2.42 -1.25 15.11
CA LEU A 17 2.17 -1.36 13.67
C LEU A 17 2.34 0.00 13.01
N ARG A 18 3.23 0.09 12.03
CA ARG A 18 3.39 1.27 11.16
C ARG A 18 2.85 0.93 9.78
N LEU A 19 2.08 1.85 9.19
CA LEU A 19 1.54 1.70 7.84
C LEU A 19 2.14 2.79 6.94
N LYS A 20 2.81 2.37 5.87
CA LYS A 20 3.41 3.25 4.87
C LYS A 20 2.79 2.99 3.50
N GLY A 21 2.32 4.05 2.85
CA GLY A 21 1.79 3.98 1.50
C GLY A 21 2.89 4.11 0.45
N PHE A 22 2.85 3.25 -0.56
CA PHE A 22 3.72 3.27 -1.72
C PHE A 22 2.91 3.31 -3.02
N TYR A 23 3.44 4.02 -4.01
CA TYR A 23 2.94 4.07 -5.37
C TYR A 23 3.64 3.03 -6.24
N ARG A 24 2.99 2.67 -7.35
CA ARG A 24 3.69 1.96 -8.44
C ARG A 24 4.79 2.84 -9.03
N ASP A 25 5.87 2.23 -9.51
CA ASP A 25 6.99 2.96 -10.12
C ASP A 25 6.58 3.82 -11.33
N LYS A 26 5.49 3.42 -12.02
CA LYS A 26 4.92 4.15 -13.17
C LYS A 26 3.92 5.25 -12.79
N HIS A 27 3.68 5.48 -11.49
CA HIS A 27 2.70 6.45 -11.05
C HIS A 27 3.29 7.87 -11.13
N PRO A 28 2.58 8.87 -11.68
CA PRO A 28 3.12 10.23 -11.88
C PRO A 28 3.48 10.97 -10.59
N LYS A 29 2.96 10.50 -9.45
CA LYS A 29 3.28 11.04 -8.12
C LYS A 29 4.28 10.17 -7.33
N ALA A 30 4.84 9.13 -7.94
CA ALA A 30 5.85 8.31 -7.30
C ALA A 30 7.18 9.06 -7.25
N THR A 31 7.69 9.26 -6.04
CA THR A 31 9.08 9.66 -5.78
C THR A 31 9.90 8.43 -5.40
N LYS A 32 11.23 8.50 -5.41
CA LYS A 32 12.09 7.37 -5.00
C LYS A 32 11.68 6.77 -3.65
N ASP A 33 11.37 7.61 -2.67
CA ASP A 33 10.99 7.17 -1.30
C ASP A 33 9.55 6.66 -1.17
N THR A 34 8.70 6.94 -2.16
CA THR A 34 7.29 6.52 -2.17
C THR A 34 7.00 5.51 -3.27
N ALA A 35 7.99 5.13 -4.07
CA ALA A 35 7.87 4.10 -5.08
C ALA A 35 8.06 2.72 -4.44
N ILE A 36 7.33 1.71 -4.94
CA ILE A 36 7.44 0.34 -4.45
C ILE A 36 8.86 -0.23 -4.59
N SER A 37 9.64 0.25 -5.56
CA SER A 37 11.07 -0.06 -5.68
C SER A 37 11.90 0.30 -4.45
N GLY A 38 11.57 1.39 -3.75
CA GLY A 38 12.24 1.84 -2.52
C GLY A 38 11.70 1.19 -1.24
N MET A 39 10.74 0.28 -1.34
CA MET A 39 10.15 -0.38 -0.17
C MET A 39 11.18 -1.18 0.64
N MET A 40 12.10 -1.87 -0.02
CA MET A 40 13.10 -2.68 0.67
C MET A 40 14.05 -1.81 1.49
N ASP A 41 14.44 -0.67 0.96
CA ASP A 41 15.29 0.29 1.67
C ASP A 41 14.55 0.83 2.92
N TYR A 42 13.26 1.14 2.78
CA TYR A 42 12.42 1.52 3.92
C TYR A 42 12.36 0.43 5.00
N ILE A 43 12.18 -0.84 4.62
CA ILE A 43 12.16 -1.93 5.60
C ILE A 43 13.54 -2.08 6.25
N ASN A 44 14.62 -2.02 5.49
CA ASN A 44 15.97 -2.16 6.03
C ASN A 44 16.38 -1.01 6.96
N GLU A 45 15.90 0.21 6.70
CA GLU A 45 16.23 1.39 7.51
C GLU A 45 15.35 1.49 8.77
N TYR A 46 14.06 1.15 8.66
CA TYR A 46 13.10 1.39 9.74
C TYR A 46 12.70 0.11 10.50
N CYS A 47 12.78 -1.08 9.90
CA CYS A 47 12.47 -2.38 10.51
C CYS A 47 13.77 -3.02 11.01
N ASN A 48 13.90 -3.19 12.33
CA ASN A 48 15.06 -3.87 12.93
C ASN A 48 15.15 -5.35 12.45
N PHE A 49 16.29 -6.00 12.65
CA PHE A 49 16.46 -7.42 12.31
C PHE A 49 15.35 -8.30 12.91
N GLY A 50 14.73 -9.15 12.08
CA GLY A 50 13.67 -10.07 12.49
C GLY A 50 12.27 -9.44 12.60
N CYS A 51 12.11 -8.19 12.17
CA CYS A 51 10.85 -7.47 12.17
C CYS A 51 9.87 -8.06 11.12
N ALA A 52 8.68 -8.44 11.59
CA ALA A 52 7.63 -8.93 10.71
C ALA A 52 7.01 -7.76 9.94
N TYR A 53 6.84 -7.93 8.63
CA TYR A 53 6.17 -6.96 7.78
C TYR A 53 5.26 -7.68 6.78
N PHE A 54 4.29 -6.95 6.26
CA PHE A 54 3.38 -7.40 5.22
C PHE A 54 3.22 -6.31 4.16
N VAL A 55 2.87 -6.73 2.96
CA VAL A 55 2.62 -5.82 1.83
C VAL A 55 1.23 -6.10 1.29
N LEU A 56 0.39 -5.08 1.27
CA LEU A 56 -0.93 -5.10 0.67
C LEU A 56 -0.89 -4.37 -0.66
N GLN A 57 -1.37 -5.03 -1.70
CA GLN A 57 -1.63 -4.40 -2.99
C GLN A 57 -3.10 -4.03 -3.08
N LYS A 58 -3.38 -2.79 -3.47
CA LYS A 58 -4.73 -2.33 -3.77
C LYS A 58 -5.24 -3.05 -5.02
N SER A 59 -6.25 -3.90 -4.85
CA SER A 59 -6.92 -4.54 -5.98
C SER A 59 -7.67 -3.49 -6.80
N ARG A 60 -7.58 -3.59 -8.13
CA ARG A 60 -8.33 -2.72 -9.05
C ARG A 60 -9.84 -3.01 -9.04
N GLU A 61 -10.25 -4.16 -8.52
CA GLU A 61 -11.64 -4.62 -8.50
C GLU A 61 -12.48 -3.96 -7.39
N SER A 62 -11.86 -3.30 -6.41
CA SER A 62 -12.53 -2.80 -5.20
C SER A 62 -12.96 -1.33 -5.28
N GLN A 63 -13.16 -0.78 -6.48
CA GLN A 63 -14.14 0.31 -6.59
C GLN A 63 -15.50 -0.35 -6.35
N PRO A 64 -16.32 0.11 -5.40
CA PRO A 64 -17.69 -0.37 -5.31
C PRO A 64 -18.33 -0.04 -6.65
N LYS A 65 -18.48 -1.04 -7.53
CA LYS A 65 -19.41 -0.94 -8.65
C LYS A 65 -20.75 -0.64 -7.97
N GLU A 66 -21.23 0.60 -8.09
CA GLU A 66 -22.61 0.91 -7.75
C GLU A 66 -23.45 -0.18 -8.41
N LYS A 67 -24.15 -0.96 -7.58
CA LYS A 67 -25.09 -1.95 -8.08
C LYS A 67 -26.15 -1.16 -8.83
N THR A 68 -25.99 -1.04 -10.15
CA THR A 68 -27.05 -0.56 -11.02
C THR A 68 -28.22 -1.49 -10.77
N LYS A 69 -29.27 -0.96 -10.14
CA LYS A 69 -30.56 -1.62 -10.05
C LYS A 69 -31.01 -1.91 -11.48
N SER A 70 -30.84 -3.14 -11.94
CA SER A 70 -31.68 -3.63 -13.03
C SER A 70 -33.01 -4.03 -12.40
N GLY A 71 -33.86 -3.02 -12.21
CA GLY A 71 -35.29 -3.23 -12.34
C GLY A 71 -35.61 -3.09 -13.81
N SER A 72 -36.15 -4.14 -14.41
CA SER A 72 -36.76 -4.22 -15.75
C SER A 72 -36.92 -5.72 -16.03
N VAL A 73 -38.07 -6.31 -16.34
CA VAL A 73 -39.48 -5.93 -16.45
C VAL A 73 -40.24 -7.25 -16.24
#